data_AF-A0A352AAT9-F1
#
_entry.id   AF-A0A352AAT9-F1
#
_cell.length_a   1.000
_cell.length_b   1.000
_cell.length_c   1.000
_cell.angle_alpha   90.00
_cell.angle_beta   90.00
_cell.angle_gamma   90.00
#
_symmetry.space_group_name_H-M   'P 1'
#
loop_
_entity.id
_entity.type
_entity.pdbx_description
1 polymer ?
#
loop_
_entity_poly.entity_id
_entity_poly.type
_entity_poly.pdbx_seq_one_letter_code
_entity_poly.pdbx_strand_id
1 'polypeptide(L)'
;MAKDASEGRWENRLTFESIEHCLYYEPVPHPEAIFPTPLCLIVGEKDFLAAPDLTAAVYANAMEPKSLTILKGGHFDGFQGEGFEIASTTALRWFEKYLKQG
;
A
#
# COMPACT_ATOMS: atom_id res chain seq x y z
N MET A 1 3.22 -28.15 5.82
CA MET A 1 3.95 -27.86 4.57
C MET A 1 3.34 -26.59 3.99
N ALA A 2 4.14 -25.55 3.76
CA ALA A 2 3.66 -24.36 3.08
C ALA A 2 3.26 -24.75 1.66
N LYS A 3 2.11 -24.28 1.17
CA LYS A 3 1.75 -24.43 -0.23
C LYS A 3 2.75 -23.63 -1.06
N ASP A 4 3.50 -24.31 -1.92
CA ASP A 4 4.42 -23.70 -2.87
C ASP A 4 3.64 -22.78 -3.82
N ALA A 5 4.24 -21.66 -4.21
CA ALA A 5 3.75 -20.73 -5.25
C ALA A 5 3.73 -21.35 -6.67
N SER A 6 3.68 -22.69 -6.78
CA SER A 6 4.06 -23.48 -7.95
C SER A 6 2.93 -23.77 -8.93
N GLU A 7 1.79 -23.07 -8.87
CA GLU A 7 0.67 -23.28 -9.81
C GLU A 7 0.57 -22.21 -10.92
N GLY A 8 1.68 -21.57 -11.30
CA GLY A 8 1.77 -20.95 -12.64
C GLY A 8 2.75 -19.78 -12.81
N ARG A 9 3.71 -19.96 -13.71
CA ARG A 9 4.53 -18.96 -14.45
C ARG A 9 5.31 -17.89 -13.67
N TRP A 10 5.23 -17.79 -12.35
CA TRP A 10 6.00 -16.79 -11.60
C TRP A 10 7.43 -17.28 -11.34
N GLU A 11 8.42 -16.49 -11.77
CA GLU A 11 9.83 -16.68 -11.44
C GLU A 11 10.34 -15.47 -10.66
N ASN A 12 11.06 -15.71 -9.57
CA ASN A 12 11.69 -14.66 -8.78
C ASN A 12 12.96 -14.13 -9.51
N ARG A 13 12.77 -13.33 -10.55
CA ARG A 13 13.85 -12.72 -11.36
C ARG A 13 13.59 -11.24 -11.58
N LEU A 14 14.65 -10.45 -11.56
CA LEU A 14 14.70 -9.05 -11.97
C LEU A 14 15.89 -8.84 -12.91
N THR A 15 15.85 -7.80 -13.74
CA THR A 15 16.99 -7.42 -14.59
C THR A 15 17.88 -6.41 -13.87
N PHE A 16 19.12 -6.23 -14.33
CA PHE A 16 20.01 -5.20 -13.78
C PHE A 16 19.43 -3.79 -13.96
N GLU A 17 18.75 -3.54 -15.07
CA GLU A 17 18.07 -2.27 -15.35
C GLU A 17 16.92 -2.01 -14.35
N SER A 18 16.24 -3.06 -13.87
CA SER A 18 15.22 -2.91 -12.83
C SER A 18 15.83 -2.48 -11.49
N ILE A 19 16.99 -3.04 -11.12
CA ILE A 19 17.74 -2.63 -9.93
C ILE A 19 18.18 -1.18 -10.07
N GLU A 20 18.74 -0.80 -11.23
CA GLU A 20 19.14 0.57 -11.52
C GLU A 20 17.96 1.54 -11.38
N HIS A 21 16.81 1.24 -11.96
CA HIS A 21 15.61 2.07 -11.80
C HIS A 21 15.15 2.18 -10.34
N CYS A 22 15.23 1.09 -9.55
CA CYS A 22 14.90 1.13 -8.13
C CYS A 22 15.80 2.09 -7.33
N LEU A 23 17.08 2.24 -7.72
CA LEU A 23 17.99 3.16 -7.03
C LEU A 23 17.64 4.63 -7.23
N TYR A 24 16.98 4.97 -8.34
CA TYR A 24 16.55 6.34 -8.65
C TYR A 24 15.05 6.57 -8.40
N TYR A 25 14.33 5.55 -7.92
CA TYR A 25 12.90 5.64 -7.72
C TYR A 25 12.58 6.49 -6.49
N GLU A 26 11.92 7.63 -6.73
CA GLU A 26 11.41 8.52 -5.68
C GLU A 26 9.88 8.52 -5.72
N PRO A 27 9.20 7.65 -4.95
CA PRO A 27 7.74 7.50 -5.02
C PRO A 27 6.94 8.66 -4.43
N VAL A 28 7.54 9.47 -3.54
CA VAL A 28 6.78 10.42 -2.71
C VAL A 28 7.36 11.85 -2.68
N PRO A 29 7.73 12.48 -3.82
CA PRO A 29 8.22 13.85 -3.77
C PRO A 29 7.11 14.88 -3.48
N HIS A 30 5.86 14.59 -3.88
CA HIS A 30 4.75 15.57 -3.89
C HIS A 30 3.38 14.97 -3.50
N PRO A 31 3.16 14.59 -2.23
CA PRO A 31 1.87 14.05 -1.79
C PRO A 31 0.69 15.03 -1.97
N GLU A 32 0.95 16.33 -2.03
CA GLU A 32 -0.01 17.38 -2.34
C GLU A 32 -0.56 17.29 -3.77
N ALA A 33 0.22 16.75 -4.71
CA ALA A 33 -0.19 16.62 -6.11
C ALA A 33 -1.30 15.59 -6.33
N ILE A 34 -1.62 14.78 -5.31
CA ILE A 34 -2.73 13.82 -5.33
C ILE A 34 -4.07 14.56 -5.32
N PHE A 35 -4.14 15.76 -4.73
CA PHE A 35 -5.37 16.55 -4.72
C PHE A 35 -5.82 16.92 -6.14
N PRO A 36 -7.13 16.85 -6.46
CA PRO A 36 -8.28 16.66 -5.55
C PRO A 36 -8.70 15.20 -5.32
N THR A 37 -7.91 14.22 -5.78
CA THR A 37 -8.24 12.81 -5.63
C THR A 37 -8.15 12.37 -4.17
N PRO A 38 -9.20 11.71 -3.61
CA PRO A 38 -9.18 11.20 -2.24
C PRO A 38 -8.12 10.10 -2.01
N LEU A 39 -7.30 10.24 -0.96
CA LEU A 39 -6.20 9.30 -0.65
C LEU A 39 -6.56 8.36 0.52
N CYS A 40 -6.38 7.05 0.32
CA CYS A 40 -6.50 6.04 1.39
C CYS A 40 -5.18 5.28 1.54
N LEU A 41 -4.58 5.33 2.73
CA LEU A 41 -3.35 4.62 3.07
C LEU A 41 -3.66 3.50 4.07
N ILE A 42 -3.14 2.30 3.81
CA ILE A 42 -3.27 1.12 4.68
C ILE A 42 -1.87 0.51 4.81
N VAL A 43 -1.36 0.36 6.03
CA VAL A 43 0.02 -0.09 6.29
C VAL A 43 0.09 -1.01 7.50
N GLY A 44 1.02 -1.97 7.53
CA GLY A 44 1.24 -2.85 8.69
C GLY A 44 2.16 -2.22 9.73
N GLU A 45 1.82 -2.34 11.03
CA GLU A 45 2.57 -1.76 12.17
C GLU A 45 4.06 -2.12 12.21
N LYS A 46 4.44 -3.28 11.68
CA LYS A 46 5.81 -3.82 11.64
C LYS A 46 6.28 -4.04 10.20
N ASP A 47 5.78 -3.24 9.27
CA ASP A 47 6.21 -3.29 7.88
C ASP A 47 7.63 -2.71 7.76
N PHE A 48 8.58 -3.53 7.31
CA PHE A 48 9.97 -3.11 7.07
C PHE A 48 10.24 -2.74 5.61
N LEU A 49 9.33 -3.06 4.69
CA LEU A 49 9.46 -2.76 3.26
C LEU A 49 8.79 -1.42 2.92
N ALA A 50 7.62 -1.16 3.50
CA ALA A 50 6.89 0.10 3.42
C ALA A 50 6.67 0.64 4.83
N ALA A 51 7.70 1.27 5.39
CA ALA A 51 7.74 1.60 6.81
C ALA A 51 6.55 2.52 7.24
N PRO A 52 5.89 2.24 8.39
CA PRO A 52 4.73 3.01 8.84
C PRO A 52 5.00 4.48 9.12
N ASP A 53 6.21 4.81 9.57
CA ASP A 53 6.65 6.18 9.82
C ASP A 53 6.75 6.98 8.52
N LEU A 54 7.31 6.40 7.45
CA LEU A 54 7.31 7.00 6.12
C LEU A 54 5.89 7.19 5.60
N THR A 55 5.02 6.19 5.75
CA THR A 55 3.61 6.28 5.36
C THR A 55 2.87 7.37 6.15
N ALA A 56 3.14 7.51 7.44
CA ALA A 56 2.60 8.57 8.28
C ALA A 56 3.09 9.96 7.87
N ALA A 57 4.34 10.08 7.41
CA ALA A 57 4.86 11.32 6.85
C ALA A 57 4.14 11.71 5.54
N VAL A 58 3.87 10.74 4.66
CA VAL A 58 3.02 10.96 3.47
C VAL A 58 1.63 11.45 3.88
N TYR A 59 1.00 10.75 4.82
CA TYR A 59 -0.32 11.12 5.33
C TYR A 59 -0.34 12.53 5.91
N ALA A 60 0.67 12.92 6.68
CA ALA A 60 0.75 14.25 7.29
C ALA A 60 0.80 15.37 6.23
N ASN A 61 1.54 15.16 5.13
CA ASN A 61 1.76 16.18 4.09
C ASN A 61 0.73 16.16 2.95
N ALA A 62 -0.02 15.07 2.77
CA ALA A 62 -1.10 15.02 1.76
C ALA A 62 -2.26 15.97 2.08
N MET A 63 -3.01 16.41 1.08
CA MET A 63 -4.23 17.21 1.28
C MET A 63 -5.47 16.33 1.54
N GLU A 64 -6.52 16.94 2.11
CA GLU A 64 -7.81 16.28 2.30
C GLU A 64 -8.57 16.13 0.97
N PRO A 65 -9.44 15.12 0.83
CA PRO A 65 -9.77 14.09 1.83
C PRO A 65 -8.76 12.93 1.87
N LYS A 66 -8.29 12.58 3.06
CA LYS A 66 -7.32 11.48 3.28
C LYS A 66 -7.66 10.58 4.47
N SER A 67 -7.21 9.33 4.43
CA SER A 67 -7.27 8.40 5.58
C SER A 67 -6.01 7.55 5.71
N LEU A 68 -5.73 7.10 6.93
CA LEU A 68 -4.64 6.19 7.27
C LEU A 68 -5.16 5.11 8.22
N THR A 69 -4.94 3.84 7.86
CA THR A 69 -5.22 2.67 8.69
C THR A 69 -3.94 1.89 8.95
N ILE A 70 -3.66 1.58 10.22
CA ILE A 70 -2.50 0.78 10.63
C ILE A 70 -3.00 -0.60 11.07
N LEU A 71 -2.58 -1.64 10.34
CA LEU A 71 -2.90 -3.04 10.62
C LEU A 71 -1.90 -3.62 11.62
N LYS A 72 -2.32 -4.61 12.42
CA LYS A 72 -1.38 -5.41 13.20
C LYS A 72 -0.63 -6.37 12.28
N GLY A 73 0.67 -6.51 12.50
CA GLY A 73 1.54 -7.39 11.69
C GLY A 73 2.54 -6.63 10.82
N GLY A 74 3.22 -7.35 9.93
CA GLY A 74 4.18 -6.84 8.96
C GLY A 74 3.61 -6.70 7.55
N HIS A 75 4.50 -6.58 6.57
CA HIS A 75 4.17 -6.22 5.18
C HIS A 75 3.07 -7.09 4.55
N PHE A 76 3.08 -8.40 4.81
CA PHE A 76 2.18 -9.34 4.15
C PHE A 76 0.88 -9.61 4.93
N ASP A 77 0.75 -9.14 6.16
CA ASP A 77 -0.40 -9.47 7.01
C ASP A 77 -1.71 -8.83 6.53
N GLY A 78 -1.63 -7.79 5.68
CA GLY A 78 -2.80 -7.21 5.01
C GLY A 78 -3.37 -8.05 3.85
N PHE A 79 -2.71 -9.14 3.44
CA PHE A 79 -3.12 -9.94 2.28
C PHE A 79 -3.84 -11.24 2.64
N GLN A 80 -3.92 -11.59 3.92
CA GLN A 80 -4.58 -12.81 4.38
C GLN A 80 -5.22 -12.66 5.77
N GLY A 81 -6.13 -13.58 6.10
CA GLY A 81 -6.75 -13.66 7.43
C GLY A 81 -7.44 -12.34 7.84
N GLU A 82 -7.34 -12.01 9.13
CA GLU A 82 -7.99 -10.83 9.71
C GLU A 82 -7.49 -9.52 9.10
N GLY A 83 -6.19 -9.41 8.80
CA GLY A 83 -5.61 -8.21 8.20
C GLY A 83 -6.19 -7.93 6.81
N PHE A 84 -6.46 -8.98 6.01
CA PHE A 84 -7.16 -8.84 4.72
C PHE A 84 -8.59 -8.35 4.88
N GLU A 85 -9.36 -8.91 5.82
CA GLU A 85 -10.74 -8.48 6.05
C GLU A 85 -10.81 -6.99 6.42
N ILE A 86 -9.89 -6.52 7.27
CA ILE A 86 -9.79 -5.10 7.65
C ILE A 86 -9.36 -4.25 6.44
N ALA A 87 -8.29 -4.64 5.75
CA ALA A 87 -7.73 -3.87 4.63
C ALA A 87 -8.73 -3.74 3.48
N SER A 88 -9.31 -4.86 3.04
CA SER A 88 -10.28 -4.91 1.95
C SER A 88 -11.56 -4.16 2.27
N THR A 89 -12.10 -4.30 3.48
CA THR A 89 -13.29 -3.55 3.93
C THR A 89 -13.03 -2.05 3.98
N THR A 90 -11.84 -1.66 4.47
CA THR A 90 -11.43 -0.24 4.53
C THR A 90 -11.35 0.36 3.12
N ALA A 91 -10.66 -0.33 2.20
CA ALA A 91 -10.55 0.09 0.82
C ALA A 91 -11.92 0.16 0.12
N LEU A 92 -12.75 -0.88 0.31
CA LEU A 92 -14.11 -0.93 -0.24
C LEU A 92 -14.91 0.30 0.21
N ARG A 93 -15.01 0.56 1.52
CA ARG A 93 -15.75 1.72 2.05
C ARG A 93 -15.23 3.05 1.51
N TRP A 94 -13.92 3.18 1.32
CA TRP A 94 -13.32 4.38 0.73
C TRP A 94 -13.77 4.57 -0.72
N PHE A 95 -13.67 3.54 -1.55
CA PHE A 95 -14.15 3.58 -2.92
C PHE A 95 -15.65 3.80 -3.01
N GLU A 96 -16.46 3.16 -2.16
CA GLU A 96 -17.89 3.40 -2.13
C GLU A 96 -18.25 4.86 -1.83
N LYS A 97 -17.47 5.52 -0.99
CA LYS A 97 -17.67 6.93 -0.61
C LYS A 97 -17.24 7.90 -1.71
N TYR A 98 -16.14 7.61 -2.42
CA TYR A 98 -15.46 8.60 -3.26
C TYR A 98 -15.42 8.27 -4.76
N LEU A 99 -15.64 7.00 -5.15
CA LEU A 99 -15.56 6.55 -6.55
C LEU A 99 -16.94 6.31 -7.18
N LYS A 100 -18.00 6.11 -6.38
CA LYS A 100 -19.37 5.99 -6.92
C LYS A 100 -19.75 7.30 -7.60
N GLN A 101 -19.64 7.33 -8.93
CA GLN A 101 -20.38 8.28 -9.77
C GLN A 101 -21.86 7.97 -9.59
N GLY A 102 -22.68 9.01 -9.38
CA GLY A 102 -24.13 8.89 -9.46
C GLY A 102 -24.57 8.46 -10.86
#